data_AF-A0A2L2XI39-F1
#
_entry.id   AF-A0A2L2XI39-F1
#
_cell.length_a   1.000
_cell.length_b   1.000
_cell.length_c   1.000
_cell.angle_alpha   90.00
_cell.angle_beta   90.00
_cell.angle_gamma   90.00
#
_symmetry.space_group_name_H-M   'P 1'
#
loop_
_entity.id
_entity.type
_entity.pdbx_description
1 polymer ?
#
loop_
_entity_poly.entity_id
_entity_poly.type
_entity_poly.pdbx_seq_one_letter_code
_entity_poly.pdbx_strand_id
1 'polypeptide(L)'
;MVINKRGLVLGATAVVLSTVAVTGAGFRLSQSQAFFQESPKETVDEVWQIINRTYLDGTFNQSDWNAIRNQYLNRSYKNQEEAYTAIREMLKTLNDPYTRFMDPKEFNNMKIDTSGELTGVGIQLTKDEKTKQLVVVSPIEDTPASKAGVLPKDVIIAIDGKSTEGMELEQAVSMIRGKVGTSVKITIQRGEEKKELTLTRAKIEIHPVRARTENTPIGKIGYIRLNQFSAQASGDMSQAIRELESEEVKGYILDLRSNPGGLLYASIEIARMWIPDGLIVSTVDRKGVTERQRANNQALTNKPLVVLVDGGSASASEILSGALQDHDRAVIVGTKTFGKGLVQSVRSLSDGSGLAVTIAKYLTPDGRDINKDGIHPDVESELSEEDRKNLQQERDQVGTFQDPQFKKGFEILEKEITEGKKTPTNTAKQ
;
A
#
# COMPACT_ATOMS: atom_id res chain seq x y z
N MET A 1 -44.87 -21.89 -7.44
CA MET A 1 -44.47 -20.78 -8.32
C MET A 1 -44.34 -19.52 -7.47
N VAL A 2 -43.15 -19.26 -6.93
CA VAL A 2 -42.80 -17.99 -6.29
C VAL A 2 -41.35 -17.71 -6.67
N ILE A 3 -41.16 -16.64 -7.44
CA ILE A 3 -39.90 -16.19 -8.00
C ILE A 3 -39.26 -15.26 -6.96
N ASN A 4 -38.14 -15.65 -6.35
CA ASN A 4 -37.32 -14.72 -5.57
C ASN A 4 -36.14 -14.25 -6.44
N LYS A 5 -36.23 -12.99 -6.88
CA LYS A 5 -35.16 -12.29 -7.58
C LYS A 5 -34.04 -11.90 -6.60
N ARG A 6 -32.80 -12.16 -7.02
CA ARG A 6 -31.56 -11.74 -6.38
C ARG A 6 -31.47 -10.20 -6.34
N GLY A 7 -31.15 -9.64 -5.19
CA GLY A 7 -30.75 -8.25 -5.01
C GLY A 7 -29.23 -8.13 -4.95
N LEU A 8 -28.66 -7.51 -5.98
CA LEU A 8 -27.26 -7.11 -6.10
C LEU A 8 -27.11 -5.75 -5.40
N VAL A 9 -26.33 -5.64 -4.34
CA VAL A 9 -26.06 -4.36 -3.67
C VAL A 9 -24.77 -3.78 -4.25
N LEU A 10 -24.92 -2.92 -5.25
CA LEU A 10 -23.88 -2.00 -5.72
C LEU A 10 -23.95 -0.73 -4.85
N GLY A 11 -22.99 -0.58 -3.94
CA GLY A 11 -22.81 0.66 -3.18
C GLY A 11 -21.95 1.66 -3.94
N ALA A 12 -22.50 2.27 -4.99
CA ALA A 12 -21.93 3.48 -5.58
C ALA A 12 -22.50 4.69 -4.85
N THR A 13 -21.67 5.42 -4.11
CA THR A 13 -22.05 6.70 -3.49
C THR A 13 -22.22 7.76 -4.57
N ALA A 14 -23.46 7.94 -5.03
CA ALA A 14 -23.86 9.08 -5.84
C ALA A 14 -23.98 10.32 -4.95
N VAL A 15 -23.17 11.34 -5.21
CA VAL A 15 -23.30 12.67 -4.58
C VAL A 15 -24.43 13.40 -5.30
N VAL A 16 -25.59 13.52 -4.65
CA VAL A 16 -26.69 14.38 -5.12
C VAL A 16 -26.47 15.78 -4.53
N LEU A 17 -26.02 16.72 -5.36
CA LEU A 17 -25.99 18.15 -5.03
C LEU A 17 -27.38 18.73 -5.23
N SER A 18 -28.16 18.86 -4.16
CA SER A 18 -29.39 19.66 -4.16
C SER A 18 -29.04 21.13 -3.90
N THR A 19 -28.96 21.92 -4.96
CA THR A 19 -28.92 23.39 -4.88
C THR A 19 -30.30 23.92 -4.49
N VAL A 20 -30.43 24.46 -3.27
CA VAL A 20 -31.59 25.28 -2.89
C VAL A 20 -31.27 26.72 -3.24
N ALA A 21 -31.98 27.28 -4.23
CA ALA A 21 -31.95 28.70 -4.53
C ALA A 21 -32.92 29.43 -3.58
N VAL A 22 -32.42 30.30 -2.71
CA VAL A 22 -33.25 31.20 -1.90
C VAL A 22 -33.13 32.61 -2.46
N THR A 23 -34.17 33.08 -3.12
CA THR A 23 -34.34 34.48 -3.53
C THR A 23 -35.23 35.24 -2.56
N GLY A 24 -34.64 36.24 -1.90
CA GLY A 24 -35.31 37.51 -1.57
C GLY A 24 -35.98 37.68 -0.20
N ALA A 25 -35.34 38.51 0.63
CA ALA A 25 -35.91 39.68 1.34
C ALA A 25 -35.65 39.73 2.87
N GLY A 26 -34.68 40.57 3.24
CA GLY A 26 -34.85 41.52 4.35
C GLY A 26 -34.87 41.01 5.78
N PHE A 27 -33.76 40.41 6.26
CA PHE A 27 -33.35 40.58 7.65
C PHE A 27 -31.85 40.87 7.69
N ARG A 28 -31.46 42.02 8.25
CA ARG A 28 -30.07 42.32 8.60
C ARG A 28 -29.67 41.40 9.75
N LEU A 29 -29.28 40.17 9.44
CA LEU A 29 -28.48 39.35 10.33
C LEU A 29 -27.07 39.94 10.27
N SER A 30 -26.66 40.54 11.38
CA SER A 30 -25.27 40.92 11.64
C SER A 30 -24.34 39.80 11.19
N GLN A 31 -23.30 40.17 10.43
CA GLN A 31 -22.21 39.29 10.02
C GLN A 31 -21.75 38.40 11.17
N SER A 32 -22.27 37.18 11.17
CA SER A 32 -21.76 36.05 11.93
C SER A 32 -22.02 34.82 11.07
N GLN A 33 -21.52 34.87 9.83
CA GLN A 33 -20.89 33.69 9.27
C GLN A 33 -19.61 33.46 10.08
N ALA A 34 -19.77 33.05 11.34
CA ALA A 34 -18.82 32.15 11.92
C ALA A 34 -18.88 30.94 10.97
N PHE A 35 -17.85 30.79 10.13
CA PHE A 35 -17.43 29.47 9.74
C PHE A 35 -17.53 28.63 11.02
N PHE A 36 -18.30 27.54 11.00
CA PHE A 36 -18.21 26.54 12.07
C PHE A 36 -16.74 26.12 12.11
N GLN A 37 -15.94 26.81 12.92
CA GLN A 37 -14.65 26.31 13.32
C GLN A 37 -15.01 25.17 14.24
N GLU A 38 -14.94 23.95 13.69
CA GLU A 38 -14.95 22.74 14.50
C GLU A 38 -14.01 22.99 15.67
N SER A 39 -14.53 22.86 16.89
CA SER A 39 -13.71 23.13 18.06
C SER A 39 -12.56 22.11 18.04
N PRO A 40 -11.30 22.49 18.32
CA PRO A 40 -10.22 21.51 18.41
C PRO A 40 -10.53 20.36 19.42
N LYS A 41 -11.44 20.60 20.38
CA LYS A 41 -11.97 19.57 21.28
C LYS A 41 -12.86 18.52 20.61
N GLU A 42 -13.61 18.90 19.58
CA GLU A 42 -14.48 17.99 18.83
C GLU A 42 -13.67 16.89 18.14
N THR A 43 -12.55 17.24 17.50
CA THR A 43 -11.64 16.27 16.89
C THR A 43 -11.03 15.33 17.93
N VAL A 44 -10.65 15.86 19.10
CA VAL A 44 -10.15 15.03 20.22
C VAL A 44 -11.22 14.04 20.69
N ASP A 45 -12.46 14.50 20.85
CA ASP A 45 -13.57 13.64 21.26
C ASP A 45 -13.92 12.59 20.19
N GLU A 46 -13.96 12.99 18.92
CA GLU A 46 -14.23 12.09 17.79
C GLU A 46 -13.22 10.94 17.77
N VAL A 47 -11.93 11.24 17.85
CA VAL A 47 -10.88 10.22 17.91
C VAL A 47 -11.09 9.29 19.10
N TRP A 48 -11.33 9.85 20.29
CA TRP A 48 -11.59 9.05 21.49
C TRP A 48 -12.77 8.10 21.30
N GLN A 49 -13.89 8.58 20.73
CA GLN A 49 -15.10 7.80 20.50
C GLN A 49 -14.86 6.66 19.51
N ILE A 50 -14.09 6.90 18.44
CA ILE A 50 -13.74 5.86 17.47
C ILE A 50 -12.92 4.77 18.17
N ILE A 51 -11.85 5.12 18.89
CA ILE A 51 -11.03 4.14 19.63
C ILE A 51 -11.89 3.33 20.60
N ASN A 52 -12.71 4.02 21.41
CA ASN A 52 -13.56 3.38 22.41
C ASN A 52 -14.45 2.28 21.79
N ARG A 53 -15.02 2.57 20.61
CA ARG A 53 -15.95 1.67 19.91
C ARG A 53 -15.27 0.54 19.15
N THR A 54 -14.12 0.79 18.52
CA THR A 54 -13.61 -0.10 17.46
C THR A 54 -12.26 -0.75 17.76
N TYR A 55 -11.47 -0.23 18.70
CA TYR A 55 -10.10 -0.70 18.95
C TYR A 55 -10.03 -2.21 19.25
N LEU A 56 -8.96 -2.91 18.90
CA LEU A 56 -8.93 -4.37 19.08
C LEU A 56 -8.89 -4.78 20.56
N ASP A 57 -8.07 -4.11 21.37
CA ASP A 57 -7.95 -4.41 22.79
C ASP A 57 -9.00 -3.63 23.59
N GLY A 58 -10.05 -4.32 24.04
CA GLY A 58 -11.11 -3.72 24.85
C GLY A 58 -10.67 -3.26 26.24
N THR A 59 -9.46 -3.60 26.68
CA THR A 59 -8.85 -3.10 27.93
C THR A 59 -8.02 -1.84 27.73
N PHE A 60 -7.84 -1.40 26.48
CA PHE A 60 -7.07 -0.21 26.11
C PHE A 60 -5.66 -0.20 26.71
N ASN A 61 -4.96 -1.33 26.63
CA ASN A 61 -3.67 -1.53 27.28
C ASN A 61 -3.72 -1.23 28.79
N GLN A 62 -4.76 -1.77 29.46
CA GLN A 62 -5.03 -1.59 30.89
C GLN A 62 -5.28 -0.12 31.32
N SER A 63 -5.60 0.76 30.37
CA SER A 63 -5.87 2.17 30.64
C SER A 63 -7.35 2.43 30.93
N ASP A 64 -7.66 3.31 31.88
CA ASP A 64 -9.01 3.84 32.05
C ASP A 64 -9.32 4.85 30.93
N TRP A 65 -9.88 4.33 29.84
CA TRP A 65 -10.16 5.12 28.65
C TRP A 65 -11.14 6.27 28.93
N ASN A 66 -12.08 6.11 29.86
CA ASN A 66 -13.01 7.18 30.22
C ASN A 66 -12.32 8.31 31.01
N ALA A 67 -11.41 7.96 31.93
CA ALA A 67 -10.60 8.95 32.63
C ALA A 67 -9.68 9.71 31.66
N ILE A 68 -9.09 9.02 30.69
CA ILE A 68 -8.31 9.63 29.60
C ILE A 68 -9.16 10.64 28.82
N ARG A 69 -10.39 10.29 28.46
CA ARG A 69 -11.32 11.23 27.79
C ARG A 69 -11.43 12.54 28.56
N ASN A 70 -11.76 12.43 29.85
CA ASN A 70 -11.98 13.59 30.71
C ASN A 70 -10.69 14.43 30.83
N GLN A 71 -9.53 13.79 30.98
CA GLN A 71 -8.24 14.46 31.05
C GLN A 71 -7.99 15.32 29.80
N TYR A 72 -8.20 14.77 28.60
CA TYR A 72 -7.92 15.47 27.35
C TYR A 72 -8.99 16.53 27.03
N LEU A 73 -10.27 16.27 27.26
CA LEU A 73 -11.34 17.25 27.04
C LEU A 73 -11.29 18.44 28.02
N ASN A 74 -10.70 18.27 29.21
CA ASN A 74 -10.50 19.36 30.17
C ASN A 74 -9.34 20.29 29.81
N ARG A 75 -8.48 19.94 28.84
CA ARG A 75 -7.43 20.84 28.35
C ARG A 75 -8.03 22.01 27.55
N SER A 76 -7.27 23.09 27.46
CA SER A 76 -7.57 24.21 26.56
C SER A 76 -6.65 24.12 25.35
N TYR A 77 -7.22 24.23 24.15
CA TYR A 77 -6.49 24.20 22.89
C TYR A 77 -6.62 25.55 22.19
N LYS A 78 -5.50 26.18 21.87
CA LYS A 78 -5.49 27.48 21.17
C LYS A 78 -5.73 27.34 19.67
N ASN A 79 -5.40 26.18 19.10
CA ASN A 79 -5.50 25.88 17.68
C ASN A 79 -5.56 24.36 17.47
N GLN A 80 -5.74 23.97 16.21
CA GLN A 80 -5.87 22.57 15.80
C GLN A 80 -4.57 21.76 16.02
N GLU A 81 -3.40 22.38 15.86
CA GLU A 81 -2.10 21.71 16.05
C GLU A 81 -1.87 21.27 17.51
N GLU A 82 -2.34 22.08 18.47
CA GLU A 82 -2.33 21.69 19.89
C GLU A 82 -3.26 20.48 20.15
N ALA A 83 -4.40 20.40 19.47
CA ALA A 83 -5.30 19.25 19.55
C ALA A 83 -4.68 18.00 18.88
N TYR A 84 -4.05 18.14 17.73
CA TYR A 84 -3.33 17.04 17.06
C TYR A 84 -2.22 16.46 17.94
N THR A 85 -1.45 17.34 18.60
CA THR A 85 -0.42 16.93 19.56
C THR A 85 -1.04 16.12 20.70
N ALA A 86 -2.14 16.62 21.27
CA ALA A 86 -2.84 15.94 22.34
C ALA A 86 -3.47 14.61 21.92
N ILE A 87 -4.01 14.52 20.71
CA ILE A 87 -4.50 13.26 20.12
C ILE A 87 -3.35 12.25 20.02
N ARG A 88 -2.19 12.66 19.49
CA ARG A 88 -1.02 11.78 19.38
C ARG A 88 -0.55 11.31 20.76
N GLU A 89 -0.57 12.17 21.78
CA GLU A 89 -0.29 11.77 23.17
C GLU A 89 -1.31 10.76 23.70
N MET A 90 -2.60 11.01 23.46
CA MET A 90 -3.68 10.13 23.89
C MET A 90 -3.51 8.73 23.28
N LEU A 91 -3.25 8.63 21.98
CA LEU A 91 -3.08 7.35 21.29
C LEU A 91 -1.82 6.59 21.74
N LYS A 92 -0.75 7.27 22.17
CA LYS A 92 0.46 6.61 22.71
C LYS A 92 0.16 5.74 23.94
N THR A 93 -0.87 6.06 24.72
CA THR A 93 -1.25 5.26 25.90
C THR A 93 -1.67 3.83 25.56
N LEU A 94 -2.14 3.61 24.33
CA LEU A 94 -2.54 2.29 23.82
C LEU A 94 -1.35 1.35 23.55
N ASN A 95 -0.13 1.89 23.50
CA ASN A 95 1.09 1.16 23.13
C ASN A 95 0.95 0.32 21.84
N ASP A 96 0.16 0.82 20.90
CA ASP A 96 -0.02 0.24 19.57
C ASP A 96 0.54 1.21 18.52
N PRO A 97 1.69 0.89 17.89
CA PRO A 97 2.30 1.78 16.90
C PRO A 97 1.47 1.91 15.61
N TYR A 98 0.48 1.04 15.39
CA TYR A 98 -0.36 1.06 14.20
C TYR A 98 -1.64 1.87 14.37
N THR A 99 -2.06 2.13 15.61
CA THR A 99 -3.15 3.06 15.91
C THR A 99 -2.59 4.47 15.98
N ARG A 100 -2.83 5.26 14.93
CA ARG A 100 -2.21 6.57 14.77
C ARG A 100 -3.14 7.59 14.14
N PHE A 101 -2.97 8.82 14.57
CA PHE A 101 -3.54 10.01 13.95
C PHE A 101 -2.68 10.45 12.78
N MET A 102 -3.34 10.93 11.74
CA MET A 102 -2.75 11.52 10.54
C MET A 102 -3.38 12.88 10.35
N ASP A 103 -2.59 13.94 10.30
CA ASP A 103 -3.11 15.25 9.93
C ASP A 103 -3.66 15.24 8.47
N PRO A 104 -4.38 16.29 8.02
CA PRO A 104 -4.97 16.29 6.68
C PRO A 104 -3.96 16.04 5.55
N LYS A 105 -2.71 16.48 5.71
CA LYS A 105 -1.63 16.28 4.72
C LYS A 105 -1.16 14.82 4.73
N GLU A 106 -0.85 14.28 5.90
CA GLU A 106 -0.46 12.88 6.09
C GLU A 106 -1.53 11.92 5.57
N PHE A 107 -2.80 12.21 5.87
CA PHE A 107 -3.94 11.41 5.46
C PHE A 107 -4.13 11.43 3.94
N ASN A 108 -3.98 12.60 3.31
CA ASN A 108 -4.05 12.72 1.85
C ASN A 108 -2.91 11.96 1.16
N ASN A 109 -1.69 12.00 1.70
CA ASN A 109 -0.58 11.21 1.15
C ASN A 109 -0.87 9.71 1.20
N MET A 110 -1.38 9.21 2.32
CA MET A 110 -1.77 7.80 2.45
C MET A 110 -2.88 7.39 1.46
N LYS A 111 -3.85 8.28 1.16
CA LYS A 111 -4.87 8.03 0.14
C LYS A 111 -4.25 7.86 -1.26
N ILE A 112 -3.22 8.65 -1.57
CA ILE A 112 -2.51 8.57 -2.85
C ILE A 112 -1.74 7.25 -2.95
N ASP A 113 -1.03 6.86 -1.89
CA ASP A 113 -0.25 5.62 -1.87
C ASP A 113 -1.14 4.37 -2.01
N THR A 114 -2.35 4.41 -1.47
CA THR A 114 -3.29 3.27 -1.47
C THR A 114 -4.15 3.19 -2.73
N SER A 115 -4.50 4.32 -3.35
CA SER A 115 -5.23 4.32 -4.62
C SER A 115 -4.36 3.83 -5.79
N GLY A 116 -3.03 3.93 -5.68
CA GLY A 116 -2.10 3.74 -6.81
C GLY A 116 -2.27 4.79 -7.91
N GLU A 117 -2.98 5.88 -7.59
CA GLU A 117 -3.31 6.96 -8.51
C GLU A 117 -2.73 8.26 -7.98
N LEU A 118 -1.82 8.84 -8.74
CA LEU A 118 -1.26 10.15 -8.45
C LEU A 118 -1.70 11.14 -9.52
N THR A 119 -2.08 12.35 -9.13
CA THR A 119 -2.26 13.43 -10.13
C THR A 119 -0.99 14.25 -10.21
N GLY A 120 -0.42 14.36 -11.40
CA GLY A 120 0.83 15.08 -11.63
C GLY A 120 1.37 14.82 -13.01
N VAL A 121 2.69 14.82 -13.15
CA VAL A 121 3.36 14.64 -14.45
C VAL A 121 4.21 13.37 -14.53
N GLY A 122 4.31 12.61 -13.43
CA GLY A 122 5.04 11.33 -13.38
C GLY A 122 6.55 11.47 -13.20
N ILE A 123 7.00 12.30 -12.26
CA ILE A 123 8.43 12.45 -11.93
C ILE A 123 8.65 12.03 -10.48
N GLN A 124 9.65 11.19 -10.25
CA GLN A 124 10.20 10.94 -8.91
C GLN A 124 11.33 11.93 -8.64
N LEU A 125 11.19 12.70 -7.57
CA LEU A 125 12.13 13.75 -7.19
C LEU A 125 12.80 13.42 -5.87
N THR A 126 14.05 13.85 -5.76
CA THR A 126 14.79 13.91 -4.50
C THR A 126 15.47 15.27 -4.36
N LYS A 127 15.94 15.59 -3.16
CA LYS A 127 16.79 16.75 -2.90
C LYS A 127 18.20 16.23 -2.67
N ASP A 128 19.14 16.63 -3.52
CA ASP A 128 20.54 16.22 -3.38
C ASP A 128 21.09 16.74 -2.04
N GLU A 129 21.68 15.85 -1.24
CA GLU A 129 22.11 16.21 0.11
C GLU A 129 23.25 17.23 0.13
N LYS A 130 24.09 17.26 -0.92
CA LYS A 130 25.26 18.13 -1.02
C LYS A 130 24.92 19.46 -1.67
N THR A 131 24.25 19.44 -2.82
CA THR A 131 23.94 20.66 -3.60
C THR A 131 22.63 21.30 -3.17
N LYS A 132 21.78 20.58 -2.41
CA LYS A 132 20.41 20.98 -2.02
C LYS A 132 19.48 21.24 -3.20
N GLN A 133 19.88 20.86 -4.41
CA GLN A 133 19.07 21.00 -5.62
C GLN A 133 18.03 19.88 -5.73
N LEU A 134 16.94 20.17 -6.44
CA LEU A 134 15.93 19.18 -6.76
C LEU A 134 16.36 18.37 -7.98
N VAL A 135 16.51 17.06 -7.81
CA VAL A 135 17.04 16.15 -8.82
C VAL A 135 15.99 15.10 -9.15
N VAL A 136 15.84 14.81 -10.44
CA VAL A 136 15.03 13.70 -10.94
C VAL A 136 15.73 12.39 -10.62
N VAL A 137 15.07 11.55 -9.82
CA VAL A 137 15.49 10.16 -9.61
C VAL A 137 15.20 9.37 -10.89
N SER A 138 13.93 9.38 -11.31
CA SER A 138 13.50 8.81 -12.59
C SER A 138 12.15 9.39 -13.02
N PRO A 139 11.89 9.50 -14.33
CA PRO A 139 10.53 9.59 -14.82
C PRO A 139 9.80 8.26 -14.59
N ILE A 140 8.49 8.30 -14.42
CA ILE A 140 7.64 7.11 -14.44
C ILE A 140 7.33 6.80 -15.92
N GLU A 141 7.46 5.55 -16.34
CA GLU A 141 7.19 5.12 -17.72
C GLU A 141 5.76 5.46 -18.17
N ASP A 142 5.59 5.73 -19.46
CA ASP A 142 4.32 6.11 -20.10
C ASP A 142 3.60 7.36 -19.56
N THR A 143 4.26 8.13 -18.69
CA THR A 143 3.74 9.39 -18.14
C THR A 143 4.09 10.63 -18.98
N PRO A 144 3.42 11.78 -18.76
CA PRO A 144 3.75 13.04 -19.44
C PRO A 144 5.24 13.43 -19.36
N ALA A 145 5.89 13.24 -18.22
CA ALA A 145 7.31 13.57 -18.06
C ALA A 145 8.23 12.64 -18.84
N SER A 146 7.97 11.33 -18.84
CA SER A 146 8.71 10.37 -19.67
C SER A 146 8.57 10.72 -21.16
N LYS A 147 7.33 10.96 -21.63
CA LYS A 147 7.03 11.34 -23.02
C LYS A 147 7.67 12.68 -23.42
N ALA A 148 7.90 13.58 -22.48
CA ALA A 148 8.58 14.86 -22.71
C ALA A 148 10.11 14.76 -22.69
N GLY A 149 10.67 13.57 -22.43
CA GLY A 149 12.12 13.33 -22.44
C GLY A 149 12.86 13.77 -21.17
N VAL A 150 12.16 13.84 -20.03
CA VAL A 150 12.79 13.95 -18.71
C VAL A 150 13.61 12.68 -18.47
N LEU A 151 14.85 12.83 -17.99
CA LEU A 151 15.77 11.72 -17.71
C LEU A 151 16.20 11.70 -16.24
N PRO A 152 16.65 10.54 -15.73
CA PRO A 152 17.35 10.46 -14.45
C PRO A 152 18.50 11.48 -14.38
N LYS A 153 18.68 12.08 -13.20
CA LYS A 153 19.69 13.11 -12.88
C LYS A 153 19.47 14.49 -13.48
N ASP A 154 18.37 14.73 -14.21
CA ASP A 154 17.98 16.09 -14.56
C ASP A 154 17.76 16.93 -13.29
N VAL A 155 18.28 18.15 -13.25
CA VAL A 155 18.08 19.08 -12.14
C VAL A 155 16.93 20.01 -12.47
N ILE A 156 15.87 20.06 -11.64
CA ILE A 156 14.78 21.01 -11.84
C ILE A 156 15.23 22.36 -11.26
N ILE A 157 15.42 23.35 -12.14
CA ILE A 157 15.90 24.71 -11.77
C ILE A 157 14.77 25.76 -11.73
N ALA A 158 13.62 25.49 -12.37
CA ALA A 158 12.44 26.33 -12.23
C ALA A 158 11.12 25.55 -12.42
N ILE A 159 10.06 26.00 -11.76
CA ILE A 159 8.68 25.50 -11.90
C ILE A 159 7.76 26.70 -12.12
N ASP A 160 7.04 26.72 -13.25
CA ASP A 160 6.22 27.85 -13.71
C ASP A 160 6.97 29.20 -13.65
N GLY A 161 8.24 29.18 -14.06
CA GLY A 161 9.13 30.35 -14.07
C GLY A 161 9.69 30.76 -12.71
N LYS A 162 9.30 30.10 -11.61
CA LYS A 162 9.87 30.35 -10.28
C LYS A 162 11.09 29.47 -10.05
N SER A 163 12.20 30.08 -9.60
CA SER A 163 13.41 29.35 -9.22
C SER A 163 13.12 28.32 -8.14
N THR A 164 13.75 27.15 -8.26
CA THR A 164 13.73 26.08 -7.23
C THR A 164 14.88 26.19 -6.23
N GLU A 165 15.74 27.20 -6.35
CA GLU A 165 16.81 27.44 -5.39
C GLU A 165 16.24 27.69 -3.99
N GLY A 166 16.71 26.92 -3.00
CA GLY A 166 16.20 26.98 -1.63
C GLY A 166 14.79 26.43 -1.43
N MET A 167 14.15 25.91 -2.49
CA MET A 167 12.81 25.32 -2.38
C MET A 167 12.87 23.98 -1.63
N GLU A 168 11.89 23.73 -0.78
CA GLU A 168 11.72 22.41 -0.16
C GLU A 168 11.06 21.44 -1.13
N LEU A 169 11.39 20.15 -1.00
CA LEU A 169 10.93 19.10 -1.92
C LEU A 169 9.40 19.08 -1.98
N GLU A 170 8.73 19.23 -0.84
CA GLU A 170 7.28 19.24 -0.73
C GLU A 170 6.65 20.42 -1.47
N GLN A 171 7.30 21.59 -1.42
CA GLN A 171 6.84 22.78 -2.13
C GLN A 171 6.90 22.54 -3.64
N ALA A 172 8.02 22.00 -4.14
CA ALA A 172 8.15 21.66 -5.55
C ALA A 172 7.13 20.62 -6.01
N VAL A 173 6.93 19.56 -5.21
CA VAL A 173 5.90 18.54 -5.47
C VAL A 173 4.52 19.16 -5.53
N SER A 174 4.19 20.08 -4.61
CA SER A 174 2.89 20.76 -4.61
C SER A 174 2.64 21.63 -5.84
N MET A 175 3.69 22.26 -6.38
CA MET A 175 3.62 23.08 -7.59
C MET A 175 3.52 22.24 -8.87
N ILE A 176 4.23 21.11 -8.91
CA ILE A 176 4.21 20.19 -10.04
C ILE A 176 2.87 19.46 -10.13
N ARG A 177 2.29 19.09 -8.99
CA ARG A 177 0.93 18.54 -8.90
C ARG A 177 -0.11 19.64 -9.17
N GLY A 178 -1.34 19.22 -9.43
CA GLY A 178 -2.45 20.12 -9.78
C GLY A 178 -3.55 19.38 -10.50
N LYS A 179 -4.58 20.09 -10.97
CA LYS A 179 -5.75 19.48 -11.60
C LYS A 179 -5.38 18.78 -12.92
N VAL A 180 -5.94 17.60 -13.16
CA VAL A 180 -5.81 16.87 -14.44
C VAL A 180 -6.17 17.78 -15.62
N GLY A 181 -5.40 17.70 -16.70
CA GLY A 181 -5.59 18.48 -17.93
C GLY A 181 -4.97 19.88 -17.90
N THR A 182 -4.56 20.38 -16.73
CA THR A 182 -3.79 21.64 -16.65
C THR A 182 -2.32 21.41 -16.96
N SER A 183 -1.59 22.45 -17.37
CA SER A 183 -0.16 22.35 -17.66
C SER A 183 0.69 22.92 -16.54
N VAL A 184 1.91 22.41 -16.42
CA VAL A 184 3.01 22.97 -15.62
C VAL A 184 4.23 23.10 -16.51
N LYS A 185 4.97 24.20 -16.36
CA LYS A 185 6.28 24.35 -16.99
C LYS A 185 7.36 23.97 -16.01
N ILE A 186 8.25 23.07 -16.41
CA ILE A 186 9.46 22.77 -15.65
C ILE A 186 10.67 23.13 -16.49
N THR A 187 11.64 23.81 -15.89
CA THR A 187 12.94 24.05 -16.52
C THR A 187 13.93 23.08 -15.89
N ILE A 188 14.45 22.19 -16.71
CA ILE A 188 15.48 21.22 -16.31
C ILE A 188 16.86 21.69 -16.76
N GLN A 189 17.88 21.27 -16.02
CA GLN A 189 19.28 21.39 -16.38
C GLN A 189 19.88 19.99 -16.51
N ARG A 190 20.51 19.72 -17.66
CA ARG A 190 21.20 18.48 -18.00
C ARG A 190 22.62 18.81 -18.42
N GLY A 191 23.57 18.64 -17.52
CA GLY A 191 24.92 19.18 -17.72
C GLY A 191 24.87 20.71 -17.86
N GLU A 192 25.31 21.21 -19.02
CA GLU A 192 25.28 22.64 -19.35
C GLU A 192 23.98 23.07 -20.06
N GLU A 193 23.21 22.12 -20.60
CA GLU A 193 21.99 22.41 -21.34
C GLU A 193 20.83 22.73 -20.37
N LYS A 194 20.06 23.77 -20.70
CA LYS A 194 18.80 24.10 -20.02
C LYS A 194 17.64 23.93 -20.99
N LYS A 195 16.61 23.20 -20.56
CA LYS A 195 15.42 22.93 -21.38
C LYS A 195 14.16 23.22 -20.58
N GLU A 196 13.27 24.04 -21.15
CA GLU A 196 11.92 24.22 -20.62
C GLU A 196 10.99 23.17 -21.25
N LEU A 197 10.27 22.44 -20.40
CA LEU A 197 9.30 21.42 -20.77
C LEU A 197 7.93 21.84 -20.26
N THR A 198 6.95 21.90 -21.16
CA THR A 198 5.55 22.07 -20.77
C THR A 198 4.91 20.69 -20.65
N LEU A 199 4.50 20.33 -19.45
CA LEU A 199 3.94 19.03 -19.13
C LEU A 199 2.45 19.17 -18.80
N THR A 200 1.61 18.37 -19.43
CA THR A 200 0.19 18.29 -19.07
C THR A 200 0.02 17.35 -17.89
N ARG A 201 -0.60 17.82 -16.81
CA ARG A 201 -0.90 17.02 -15.64
C ARG A 201 -1.92 15.95 -16.00
N ALA A 202 -1.61 14.71 -15.69
CA ALA A 202 -2.45 13.56 -15.93
C ALA A 202 -2.66 12.79 -14.63
N LYS A 203 -3.62 11.87 -14.68
CA LYS A 203 -3.69 10.78 -13.73
C LYS A 203 -2.56 9.80 -14.07
N ILE A 204 -1.70 9.53 -13.10
CA ILE A 204 -0.54 8.66 -13.21
C ILE A 204 -0.88 7.38 -12.48
N GLU A 205 -0.89 6.28 -13.23
CA GLU A 205 -1.08 4.94 -12.70
C GLU A 205 0.29 4.39 -12.31
N ILE A 206 0.41 3.94 -11.06
CA ILE A 206 1.63 3.30 -10.57
C ILE A 206 1.37 1.80 -10.59
N HIS A 207 1.98 1.11 -11.56
CA HIS A 207 1.89 -0.35 -11.69
C HIS A 207 2.82 -1.03 -10.65
N PRO A 208 2.27 -1.73 -9.64
CA PRO A 208 3.10 -2.32 -8.58
C PRO A 208 3.71 -3.67 -8.96
N VAL A 209 3.30 -4.26 -10.09
CA VAL A 209 3.79 -5.56 -10.58
C VAL A 209 4.77 -5.33 -11.72
N ARG A 210 5.95 -5.95 -11.63
CA ARG A 210 6.88 -6.11 -12.74
C ARG A 210 7.08 -7.59 -12.99
N ALA A 211 6.92 -8.01 -14.23
CA ALA A 211 7.07 -9.41 -14.62
C ALA A 211 8.02 -9.53 -15.80
N ARG A 212 8.74 -10.65 -15.86
CA ARG A 212 9.53 -11.02 -17.03
C ARG A 212 9.73 -12.53 -17.10
N THR A 213 10.00 -13.00 -18.30
CA THR A 213 10.47 -14.37 -18.53
C THR A 213 11.99 -14.43 -18.35
N GLU A 214 12.43 -15.45 -17.61
CA GLU A 214 13.84 -15.76 -17.41
C GLU A 214 14.16 -17.09 -18.13
N ASN A 215 15.19 -17.10 -18.97
CA ASN A 215 15.63 -18.30 -19.67
C ASN A 215 16.60 -19.08 -18.78
N THR A 216 16.29 -20.34 -18.48
CA THR A 216 17.09 -21.17 -17.58
C THR A 216 17.39 -22.53 -18.21
N PRO A 217 18.34 -23.33 -17.65
CA PRO A 217 18.64 -24.67 -18.16
C PRO A 217 17.44 -25.63 -18.20
N ILE A 218 16.43 -25.43 -17.35
CA ILE A 218 15.20 -26.24 -17.30
C ILE A 218 14.04 -25.65 -18.13
N GLY A 219 14.32 -24.60 -18.91
CA GLY A 219 13.35 -23.88 -19.72
C GLY A 219 13.04 -22.48 -19.17
N LYS A 220 11.97 -21.88 -19.69
CA LYS A 220 11.53 -20.54 -19.28
C LYS A 220 10.89 -20.61 -17.90
N ILE A 221 11.19 -19.66 -17.03
CA ILE A 221 10.44 -19.43 -15.79
C ILE A 221 9.88 -18.01 -15.76
N GLY A 222 8.80 -17.80 -15.03
CA GLY A 222 8.25 -16.48 -14.79
C GLY A 222 8.79 -15.88 -13.51
N TYR A 223 9.41 -14.71 -13.58
CA TYR A 223 9.71 -13.91 -12.40
C TYR A 223 8.70 -12.78 -12.30
N ILE A 224 8.02 -12.67 -11.16
CA ILE A 224 7.06 -11.61 -10.87
C ILE A 224 7.48 -10.94 -9.57
N ARG A 225 7.71 -9.63 -9.60
CA ARG A 225 7.94 -8.81 -8.42
C ARG A 225 6.73 -7.94 -8.15
N LEU A 226 6.15 -8.07 -6.95
CA LEU A 226 5.04 -7.25 -6.48
C LEU A 226 5.56 -6.34 -5.37
N ASN A 227 5.63 -5.03 -5.64
CA ASN A 227 6.18 -4.07 -4.69
C ASN A 227 5.17 -3.58 -3.64
N GLN A 228 3.87 -3.58 -3.98
CA GLN A 228 2.81 -3.11 -3.08
C GLN A 228 1.44 -3.64 -3.50
N PHE A 229 0.54 -3.87 -2.54
CA PHE A 229 -0.85 -4.23 -2.81
C PHE A 229 -1.72 -2.97 -3.00
N SER A 230 -1.59 -2.29 -4.15
CA SER A 230 -2.46 -1.17 -4.54
C SER A 230 -3.77 -1.64 -5.16
N ALA A 231 -4.64 -0.70 -5.56
CA ALA A 231 -5.89 -1.01 -6.27
C ALA A 231 -5.66 -1.69 -7.64
N GLN A 232 -4.51 -1.43 -8.29
CA GLN A 232 -4.14 -1.97 -9.59
C GLN A 232 -3.45 -3.35 -9.47
N ALA A 233 -2.93 -3.71 -8.29
CA ALA A 233 -2.08 -4.89 -8.11
C ALA A 233 -2.70 -6.20 -8.59
N SER A 234 -4.00 -6.42 -8.34
CA SER A 234 -4.67 -7.66 -8.77
C SER A 234 -4.84 -7.72 -10.30
N GLY A 235 -5.15 -6.59 -10.94
CA GLY A 235 -5.22 -6.49 -12.40
C GLY A 235 -3.87 -6.80 -13.06
N ASP A 236 -2.83 -6.10 -12.62
CA ASP A 236 -1.47 -6.26 -13.16
C ASP A 236 -0.91 -7.67 -12.91
N MET A 237 -1.19 -8.26 -11.74
CA MET A 237 -0.81 -9.64 -11.43
C MET A 237 -1.51 -10.64 -12.38
N SER A 238 -2.83 -10.48 -12.58
CA SER A 238 -3.56 -11.36 -13.50
C SER A 238 -3.05 -11.24 -14.93
N GLN A 239 -2.67 -10.04 -15.37
CA GLN A 239 -2.09 -9.85 -16.69
C GLN A 239 -0.71 -10.52 -16.79
N ALA A 240 0.18 -10.25 -15.84
CA ALA A 240 1.50 -10.85 -15.78
C ALA A 240 1.46 -12.38 -15.82
N ILE A 241 0.58 -13.01 -15.02
CA ILE A 241 0.45 -14.47 -15.01
C ILE A 241 0.01 -14.99 -16.38
N ARG A 242 -0.97 -14.35 -17.03
CA ARG A 242 -1.48 -14.77 -18.34
C ARG A 242 -0.46 -14.62 -19.46
N GLU A 243 0.30 -13.52 -19.45
CA GLU A 243 1.40 -13.30 -20.40
C GLU A 243 2.48 -14.38 -20.24
N LEU A 244 2.93 -14.63 -19.01
CA LEU A 244 3.91 -15.68 -18.72
C LEU A 244 3.39 -17.09 -19.05
N GLU A 245 2.10 -17.37 -18.82
CA GLU A 245 1.47 -18.62 -19.26
C GLU A 245 1.51 -18.77 -20.79
N SER A 246 1.27 -17.69 -21.55
CA SER A 246 1.36 -17.70 -23.02
C SER A 246 2.77 -17.92 -23.55
N GLU A 247 3.78 -17.59 -22.74
CA GLU A 247 5.19 -17.87 -23.03
C GLU A 247 5.64 -19.28 -22.61
N GLU A 248 4.71 -20.09 -22.11
CA GLU A 248 4.91 -21.48 -21.69
C GLU A 248 5.98 -21.66 -20.59
N VAL A 249 6.04 -20.72 -19.64
CA VAL A 249 6.93 -20.85 -18.47
C VAL A 249 6.65 -22.15 -17.71
N LYS A 250 7.68 -22.75 -17.11
CA LYS A 250 7.62 -24.01 -16.36
C LYS A 250 7.24 -23.84 -14.90
N GLY A 251 7.41 -22.64 -14.34
CA GLY A 251 7.11 -22.30 -12.95
C GLY A 251 7.36 -20.83 -12.67
N TYR A 252 7.13 -20.42 -11.43
CA TYR A 252 7.11 -19.02 -11.02
C TYR A 252 8.00 -18.76 -9.80
N ILE A 253 8.68 -17.61 -9.81
CA ILE A 253 9.24 -16.98 -8.62
C ILE A 253 8.45 -15.70 -8.39
N LEU A 254 7.70 -15.63 -7.29
CA LEU A 254 6.99 -14.45 -6.82
C LEU A 254 7.81 -13.74 -5.74
N ASP A 255 8.31 -12.55 -6.03
CA ASP A 255 9.11 -11.76 -5.12
C ASP A 255 8.27 -10.74 -4.36
N LEU A 256 8.12 -10.96 -3.05
CA LEU A 256 7.43 -10.08 -2.09
C LEU A 256 8.42 -9.37 -1.14
N ARG A 257 9.73 -9.44 -1.40
CA ARG A 257 10.75 -8.81 -0.57
C ARG A 257 10.59 -7.30 -0.56
N SER A 258 10.66 -6.74 0.64
CA SER A 258 10.49 -5.31 0.92
C SER A 258 9.10 -4.77 0.51
N ASN A 259 8.08 -5.63 0.38
CA ASN A 259 6.70 -5.23 0.15
C ASN A 259 5.97 -5.03 1.49
N PRO A 260 5.63 -3.78 1.88
CA PRO A 260 5.04 -3.46 3.18
C PRO A 260 3.55 -3.85 3.29
N GLY A 261 3.00 -4.51 2.27
CA GLY A 261 1.60 -4.90 2.18
C GLY A 261 0.78 -3.88 1.38
N GLY A 262 -0.40 -3.53 1.90
CA GLY A 262 -1.35 -2.66 1.23
C GLY A 262 -2.79 -3.13 1.44
N LEU A 263 -3.60 -3.05 0.39
CA LEU A 263 -5.02 -3.40 0.44
C LEU A 263 -5.20 -4.91 0.64
N LEU A 264 -5.93 -5.29 1.70
CA LEU A 264 -6.30 -6.68 1.99
C LEU A 264 -6.97 -7.35 0.79
N TYR A 265 -7.95 -6.69 0.18
CA TYR A 265 -8.71 -7.24 -0.94
C TYR A 265 -7.82 -7.56 -2.15
N ALA A 266 -6.82 -6.73 -2.45
CA ALA A 266 -5.86 -7.04 -3.51
C ALA A 266 -5.06 -8.32 -3.19
N SER A 267 -4.68 -8.55 -1.93
CA SER A 267 -4.01 -9.78 -1.51
C SER A 267 -4.90 -11.01 -1.62
N ILE A 268 -6.19 -10.91 -1.25
CA ILE A 268 -7.16 -12.00 -1.41
C ILE A 268 -7.37 -12.34 -2.89
N GLU A 269 -7.55 -11.33 -3.74
CA GLU A 269 -7.72 -11.55 -5.19
C GLU A 269 -6.47 -12.18 -5.80
N ILE A 270 -5.27 -11.73 -5.42
CA ILE A 270 -4.01 -12.34 -5.87
C ILE A 270 -3.90 -13.78 -5.36
N ALA A 271 -4.25 -14.07 -4.10
CA ALA A 271 -4.25 -15.42 -3.56
C ALA A 271 -5.19 -16.36 -4.36
N ARG A 272 -6.37 -15.87 -4.79
CA ARG A 272 -7.31 -16.62 -5.65
C ARG A 272 -6.73 -16.99 -7.01
N MET A 273 -5.73 -16.27 -7.50
CA MET A 273 -5.04 -16.60 -8.76
C MET A 273 -4.10 -17.79 -8.61
N TRP A 274 -3.70 -18.15 -7.39
CA TRP A 274 -2.75 -19.22 -7.11
C TRP A 274 -3.40 -20.41 -6.39
N ILE A 275 -4.37 -20.17 -5.50
CA ILE A 275 -4.99 -21.18 -4.64
C ILE A 275 -6.34 -21.58 -5.27
N PRO A 276 -6.55 -22.86 -5.64
CA PRO A 276 -7.80 -23.28 -6.28
C PRO A 276 -8.97 -23.30 -5.28
N ASP A 277 -8.78 -23.82 -4.08
CA ASP A 277 -9.83 -23.97 -3.07
C ASP A 277 -9.28 -23.82 -1.64
N GLY A 278 -10.16 -23.54 -0.68
CA GLY A 278 -9.83 -23.44 0.74
C GLY A 278 -9.81 -22.02 1.31
N LEU A 279 -9.47 -21.92 2.60
CA LEU A 279 -9.41 -20.65 3.34
C LEU A 279 -8.15 -19.87 2.93
N ILE A 280 -8.25 -18.55 2.79
CA ILE A 280 -7.11 -17.65 2.53
C ILE A 280 -6.73 -16.92 3.81
N VAL A 281 -7.71 -16.31 4.48
CA VAL A 281 -7.47 -15.53 5.71
C VAL A 281 -8.75 -15.46 6.55
N SER A 282 -8.58 -15.44 7.87
CA SER A 282 -9.64 -15.10 8.81
C SER A 282 -9.37 -13.77 9.50
N THR A 283 -10.41 -12.95 9.66
CA THR A 283 -10.36 -11.71 10.44
C THR A 283 -11.00 -11.95 11.79
N VAL A 284 -10.30 -11.56 12.87
CA VAL A 284 -10.75 -11.75 14.26
C VAL A 284 -10.70 -10.42 15.00
N ASP A 285 -11.85 -9.94 15.46
CA ASP A 285 -11.95 -8.73 16.28
C ASP A 285 -12.12 -9.09 17.77
N ARG A 286 -12.38 -8.08 18.60
CA ARG A 286 -12.60 -8.27 20.04
C ARG A 286 -13.83 -9.13 20.41
N LYS A 287 -14.74 -9.36 19.47
CA LYS A 287 -15.95 -10.19 19.64
C LYS A 287 -15.79 -11.61 19.09
N GLY A 288 -14.69 -11.89 18.39
CA GLY A 288 -14.39 -13.20 17.81
C GLY A 288 -14.14 -13.13 16.30
N VAL A 289 -14.33 -14.25 15.60
CA VAL A 289 -14.15 -14.30 14.14
C VAL A 289 -15.25 -13.48 13.48
N THR A 290 -14.87 -12.49 12.70
CA THR A 290 -15.80 -11.61 11.98
C THR A 290 -15.93 -11.96 10.51
N GLU A 291 -14.88 -12.50 9.90
CA GLU A 291 -14.85 -12.75 8.46
C GLU A 291 -13.90 -13.89 8.10
N ARG A 292 -14.26 -14.65 7.06
CA ARG A 292 -13.42 -15.70 6.46
C ARG A 292 -13.43 -15.54 4.95
N GLN A 293 -12.25 -15.34 4.37
CA GLN A 293 -12.07 -15.16 2.93
C GLN A 293 -11.53 -16.45 2.33
N ARG A 294 -12.17 -16.94 1.27
CA ARG A 294 -11.86 -18.22 0.63
C ARG A 294 -11.44 -18.05 -0.83
N ALA A 295 -10.68 -19.03 -1.31
CA ALA A 295 -10.47 -19.26 -2.72
C ALA A 295 -11.80 -19.60 -3.43
N ASN A 296 -11.82 -19.47 -4.75
CA ASN A 296 -13.05 -19.48 -5.54
C ASN A 296 -12.95 -20.29 -6.83
N ASN A 297 -12.00 -21.23 -6.93
CA ASN A 297 -11.72 -22.05 -8.11
C ASN A 297 -11.34 -21.25 -9.37
N GLN A 298 -10.76 -20.06 -9.20
CA GLN A 298 -10.28 -19.21 -10.30
C GLN A 298 -8.74 -19.13 -10.38
N ALA A 299 -8.05 -20.13 -9.83
CA ALA A 299 -6.60 -20.21 -9.96
C ALA A 299 -6.21 -20.22 -11.45
N LEU A 300 -5.28 -19.34 -11.81
CA LEU A 300 -4.85 -19.14 -13.19
C LEU A 300 -3.83 -20.19 -13.63
N THR A 301 -3.12 -20.80 -12.67
CA THR A 301 -2.08 -21.79 -12.94
C THR A 301 -1.86 -22.71 -11.74
N ASN A 302 -1.52 -23.96 -12.03
CA ASN A 302 -1.09 -24.96 -11.05
C ASN A 302 0.41 -25.26 -11.13
N LYS A 303 1.17 -24.48 -11.91
CA LYS A 303 2.61 -24.69 -12.04
C LYS A 303 3.34 -24.43 -10.71
N PRO A 304 4.52 -25.04 -10.51
CA PRO A 304 5.35 -24.81 -9.32
C PRO A 304 5.60 -23.33 -9.05
N LEU A 305 5.55 -22.95 -7.77
CA LEU A 305 5.67 -21.57 -7.30
C LEU A 305 6.63 -21.53 -6.11
N VAL A 306 7.58 -20.60 -6.16
CA VAL A 306 8.42 -20.21 -5.04
C VAL A 306 8.13 -18.75 -4.71
N VAL A 307 8.04 -18.41 -3.43
CA VAL A 307 7.83 -17.03 -2.98
C VAL A 307 9.06 -16.55 -2.22
N LEU A 308 9.62 -15.41 -2.64
CA LEU A 308 10.72 -14.75 -1.92
C LEU A 308 10.15 -13.75 -0.92
N VAL A 309 10.62 -13.83 0.33
CA VAL A 309 10.21 -12.92 1.42
C VAL A 309 11.41 -12.42 2.22
N ASP A 310 11.24 -11.29 2.90
CA ASP A 310 12.23 -10.75 3.84
C ASP A 310 11.54 -10.06 5.02
N GLY A 311 12.34 -9.51 5.94
CA GLY A 311 11.84 -8.72 7.07
C GLY A 311 11.08 -7.44 6.69
N GLY A 312 11.10 -7.03 5.42
CA GLY A 312 10.28 -5.94 4.88
C GLY A 312 8.96 -6.40 4.28
N SER A 313 8.76 -7.71 4.07
CA SER A 313 7.47 -8.30 3.73
C SER A 313 6.52 -8.18 4.92
N ALA A 314 5.44 -7.43 4.78
CA ALA A 314 4.51 -7.15 5.88
C ALA A 314 3.04 -7.21 5.47
N SER A 315 2.16 -7.44 6.45
CA SER A 315 0.70 -7.29 6.33
C SER A 315 0.11 -8.10 5.16
N ALA A 316 -0.42 -7.46 4.13
CA ALA A 316 -1.00 -8.14 2.96
C ALA A 316 -0.03 -9.14 2.28
N SER A 317 1.29 -8.87 2.32
CA SER A 317 2.34 -9.80 1.87
C SER A 317 2.38 -11.07 2.72
N GLU A 318 2.25 -10.92 4.04
CA GLU A 318 2.27 -12.04 5.01
C GLU A 318 1.00 -12.88 4.95
N ILE A 319 -0.13 -12.25 4.63
CA ILE A 319 -1.38 -12.96 4.37
C ILE A 319 -1.23 -13.83 3.12
N LEU A 320 -0.67 -13.27 2.04
CA LEU A 320 -0.46 -14.02 0.79
C LEU A 320 0.55 -15.16 0.99
N SER A 321 1.72 -14.88 1.56
CA SER A 321 2.75 -15.91 1.78
C SER A 321 2.28 -16.97 2.78
N GLY A 322 1.64 -16.58 3.87
CA GLY A 322 1.08 -17.51 4.86
C GLY A 322 -0.03 -18.39 4.28
N ALA A 323 -0.91 -17.83 3.45
CA ALA A 323 -1.94 -18.63 2.77
C ALA A 323 -1.33 -19.61 1.76
N LEU A 324 -0.36 -19.17 0.95
CA LEU A 324 0.33 -20.05 0.00
C LEU A 324 1.10 -21.17 0.70
N GLN A 325 1.71 -20.86 1.84
CA GLN A 325 2.44 -21.82 2.67
C GLN A 325 1.50 -22.85 3.30
N ASP A 326 0.43 -22.42 3.97
CA ASP A 326 -0.52 -23.33 4.66
C ASP A 326 -1.26 -24.28 3.70
N HIS A 327 -1.30 -23.93 2.41
CA HIS A 327 -1.88 -24.77 1.35
C HIS A 327 -0.86 -25.68 0.66
N ASP A 328 0.40 -25.69 1.10
CA ASP A 328 1.52 -26.32 0.37
C ASP A 328 1.55 -25.89 -1.12
N ARG A 329 1.07 -24.66 -1.41
CA ARG A 329 0.94 -24.15 -2.78
C ARG A 329 2.25 -23.55 -3.28
N ALA A 330 3.06 -23.02 -2.37
CA ALA A 330 4.37 -22.48 -2.68
C ALA A 330 5.36 -22.76 -1.57
N VAL A 331 6.63 -22.89 -1.95
CA VAL A 331 7.75 -22.89 -0.99
C VAL A 331 8.17 -21.45 -0.73
N ILE A 332 8.23 -21.06 0.53
CA ILE A 332 8.65 -19.72 0.99
C ILE A 332 10.15 -19.73 1.24
N VAL A 333 10.89 -18.83 0.59
CA VAL A 333 12.35 -18.72 0.65
C VAL A 333 12.75 -17.31 1.10
N GLY A 334 13.74 -17.20 1.98
CA GLY A 334 14.29 -15.90 2.39
C GLY A 334 14.46 -15.80 3.90
N THR A 335 13.97 -14.72 4.52
CA THR A 335 14.04 -14.52 5.98
C THR A 335 12.66 -14.31 6.57
N LYS A 336 12.54 -14.44 7.90
CA LYS A 336 11.29 -14.19 8.63
C LYS A 336 10.70 -12.82 8.27
N THR A 337 9.40 -12.80 8.00
CA THR A 337 8.66 -11.56 7.65
C THR A 337 8.45 -10.66 8.86
N PHE A 338 7.92 -9.45 8.63
CA PHE A 338 7.87 -8.39 9.63
C PHE A 338 7.05 -8.72 10.90
N GLY A 339 5.95 -9.46 10.77
CA GLY A 339 5.01 -9.75 11.86
C GLY A 339 3.90 -8.70 12.03
N LYS A 340 3.40 -8.13 10.94
CA LYS A 340 2.29 -7.15 10.97
C LYS A 340 0.95 -7.83 10.64
N GLY A 341 0.45 -8.60 11.59
CA GLY A 341 -0.84 -9.31 11.49
C GLY A 341 -2.09 -8.53 11.88
N LEU A 342 -2.00 -7.21 12.11
CA LEU A 342 -3.12 -6.40 12.61
C LEU A 342 -3.87 -5.71 11.47
N VAL A 343 -5.19 -5.58 11.63
CA VAL A 343 -6.10 -4.90 10.70
C VAL A 343 -6.33 -3.46 11.14
N GLN A 344 -5.96 -2.51 10.28
CA GLN A 344 -6.25 -1.09 10.51
C GLN A 344 -7.50 -0.66 9.74
N SER A 345 -8.49 -0.13 10.47
CA SER A 345 -9.56 0.65 9.87
C SER A 345 -9.13 2.10 9.79
N VAL A 346 -9.10 2.62 8.57
CA VAL A 346 -8.83 4.04 8.32
C VAL A 346 -10.16 4.80 8.28
N ARG A 347 -10.27 5.87 9.07
CA ARG A 347 -11.43 6.75 9.14
C ARG A 347 -11.03 8.17 8.79
N SER A 348 -11.78 8.82 7.91
CA SER A 348 -11.73 10.28 7.76
C SER A 348 -12.40 10.91 8.97
N LEU A 349 -11.82 11.98 9.48
CA LEU A 349 -12.38 12.81 10.56
C LEU A 349 -13.04 14.07 9.98
N SER A 350 -13.80 14.77 10.81
CA SER A 350 -14.61 15.93 10.39
C SER A 350 -13.76 17.08 9.81
N ASP A 351 -12.58 17.29 10.36
CA ASP A 351 -11.63 18.34 9.97
C ASP A 351 -10.77 17.99 8.74
N GLY A 352 -11.05 16.84 8.10
CA GLY A 352 -10.31 16.34 6.94
C GLY A 352 -9.03 15.57 7.28
N SER A 353 -8.71 15.41 8.56
CA SER A 353 -7.64 14.52 9.03
C SER A 353 -8.08 13.06 9.00
N GLY A 354 -7.21 12.14 9.41
CA GLY A 354 -7.45 10.71 9.37
C GLY A 354 -7.01 9.97 10.63
N LEU A 355 -7.70 8.89 10.95
CA LEU A 355 -7.35 7.99 12.05
C LEU A 355 -7.23 6.57 11.52
N ALA A 356 -6.05 5.97 11.71
CA ALA A 356 -5.87 4.54 11.56
C ALA A 356 -6.06 3.88 12.94
N VAL A 357 -6.98 2.91 13.04
CA VAL A 357 -7.28 2.20 14.29
C VAL A 357 -7.12 0.71 14.07
N THR A 358 -6.36 0.03 14.93
CA THR A 358 -6.31 -1.42 14.94
C THR A 358 -7.64 -1.96 15.45
N ILE A 359 -8.40 -2.65 14.60
CA ILE A 359 -9.75 -3.15 14.92
C ILE A 359 -9.85 -4.67 14.98
N ALA A 360 -8.88 -5.37 14.37
CA ALA A 360 -8.89 -6.82 14.26
C ALA A 360 -7.46 -7.33 14.03
N LYS A 361 -7.31 -8.66 13.98
CA LYS A 361 -6.10 -9.35 13.54
C LYS A 361 -6.42 -10.38 12.47
N TYR A 362 -5.42 -10.71 11.66
CA TYR A 362 -5.50 -11.76 10.65
C TYR A 362 -4.93 -13.06 11.19
N LEU A 363 -5.61 -14.17 10.87
CA LEU A 363 -5.10 -15.52 11.04
C LEU A 363 -4.92 -16.18 9.67
N THR A 364 -3.84 -16.94 9.52
CA THR A 364 -3.59 -17.78 8.34
C THR A 364 -4.62 -18.93 8.25
N PRO A 365 -4.67 -19.68 7.14
CA PRO A 365 -5.59 -20.82 7.01
C PRO A 365 -5.49 -21.87 8.13
N ASP A 366 -4.29 -22.17 8.61
CA ASP A 366 -4.06 -23.07 9.76
C ASP A 366 -4.23 -22.38 11.13
N GLY A 367 -4.70 -21.13 11.15
CA GLY A 367 -5.02 -20.39 12.37
C GLY A 367 -3.84 -19.70 13.06
N ARG A 368 -2.69 -19.58 12.38
CA ARG A 368 -1.51 -18.90 12.93
C ARG A 368 -1.76 -17.39 13.05
N ASP A 369 -1.39 -16.80 14.18
CA ASP A 369 -1.42 -15.35 14.37
C ASP A 369 -0.15 -14.72 13.79
N ILE A 370 -0.32 -13.91 12.75
CA ILE A 370 0.80 -13.25 12.07
C ILE A 370 1.40 -12.15 12.95
N ASN A 371 0.65 -11.58 13.89
CA ASN A 371 1.10 -10.42 14.64
C ASN A 371 2.30 -10.77 15.55
N LYS A 372 3.38 -10.00 15.42
CA LYS A 372 4.69 -10.19 16.07
C LYS A 372 5.49 -11.41 15.63
N ASP A 373 4.83 -12.47 15.16
CA ASP A 373 5.52 -13.70 14.74
C ASP A 373 5.83 -13.74 13.24
N GLY A 374 5.01 -13.13 12.40
CA GLY A 374 5.18 -13.15 10.96
C GLY A 374 5.05 -14.55 10.36
N ILE A 375 5.66 -14.72 9.19
CA ILE A 375 5.73 -15.97 8.43
C ILE A 375 7.20 -16.37 8.38
N HIS A 376 7.48 -17.57 8.89
CA HIS A 376 8.80 -18.17 8.81
C HIS A 376 8.98 -18.83 7.44
N PRO A 377 10.12 -18.63 6.74
CA PRO A 377 10.36 -19.28 5.45
C PRO A 377 10.55 -20.79 5.63
N ASP A 378 10.15 -21.56 4.62
CA ASP A 378 10.44 -23.00 4.56
C ASP A 378 11.92 -23.26 4.31
N VAL A 379 12.58 -22.34 3.58
CA VAL A 379 14.01 -22.35 3.31
C VAL A 379 14.61 -21.00 3.67
N GLU A 380 15.39 -20.97 4.75
CA GLU A 380 16.11 -19.78 5.17
C GLU A 380 17.24 -19.44 4.19
N SER A 381 17.33 -18.16 3.82
CA SER A 381 18.34 -17.63 2.92
C SER A 381 18.60 -16.18 3.29
N GLU A 382 19.65 -15.93 4.07
CA GLU A 382 20.08 -14.58 4.43
C GLU A 382 21.00 -13.98 3.36
N LEU A 383 20.85 -12.69 3.11
CA LEU A 383 21.82 -11.90 2.32
C LEU A 383 22.92 -11.40 3.24
N SER A 384 24.18 -11.55 2.81
CA SER A 384 25.31 -10.92 3.49
C SER A 384 25.21 -9.39 3.40
N GLU A 385 25.91 -8.67 4.28
CA GLU A 385 25.94 -7.20 4.22
C GLU A 385 26.50 -6.67 2.89
N GLU A 386 27.43 -7.41 2.29
CA GLU A 386 27.97 -7.10 0.97
C GLU A 386 26.91 -7.28 -0.13
N ASP A 387 26.18 -8.40 -0.13
CA ASP A 387 25.09 -8.63 -1.09
C ASP A 387 24.01 -7.56 -0.95
N ARG A 388 23.63 -7.20 0.28
CA ARG A 388 22.62 -6.14 0.53
C ARG A 388 23.08 -4.80 -0.04
N LYS A 389 24.34 -4.42 0.19
CA LYS A 389 24.90 -3.17 -0.31
C LYS A 389 24.96 -3.16 -1.84
N ASN A 390 25.39 -4.27 -2.45
CA ASN A 390 25.46 -4.40 -3.90
C ASN A 390 24.07 -4.29 -4.52
N LEU A 391 23.09 -5.03 -4.01
CA LEU A 391 21.70 -4.98 -4.49
C LEU A 391 21.01 -3.63 -4.20
N GLN A 392 21.48 -2.85 -3.23
CA GLN A 392 21.00 -1.48 -2.99
C GLN A 392 21.58 -0.49 -4.01
N GLN A 393 22.85 -0.66 -4.40
CA GLN A 393 23.51 0.19 -5.39
C GLN A 393 23.10 -0.15 -6.83
N GLU A 394 22.94 -1.43 -7.12
CA GLU A 394 22.63 -1.99 -8.44
C GLU A 394 21.26 -2.67 -8.40
N ARG A 395 20.22 -1.83 -8.28
CA ARG A 395 18.82 -2.27 -8.09
C ARG A 395 18.28 -3.17 -9.20
N ASP A 396 18.88 -3.11 -10.38
CA ASP A 396 18.59 -3.92 -11.56
C ASP A 396 19.06 -5.38 -11.41
N GLN A 397 19.97 -5.67 -10.51
CA GLN A 397 20.39 -7.05 -10.18
C GLN A 397 19.35 -7.80 -9.35
N VAL A 398 18.42 -7.11 -8.71
CA VAL A 398 17.42 -7.76 -7.86
C VAL A 398 16.49 -8.65 -8.66
N GLY A 399 16.38 -9.90 -8.21
CA GLY A 399 15.62 -10.92 -8.91
C GLY A 399 16.35 -11.51 -10.11
N THR A 400 17.66 -11.30 -10.27
CA THR A 400 18.49 -11.96 -11.31
C THR A 400 19.38 -13.04 -10.69
N PHE A 401 20.15 -13.78 -11.48
CA PHE A 401 21.12 -14.74 -10.93
C PHE A 401 22.26 -14.11 -10.11
N GLN A 402 22.39 -12.78 -10.12
CA GLN A 402 23.37 -12.06 -9.28
C GLN A 402 22.79 -11.77 -7.88
N ASP A 403 21.48 -11.98 -7.69
CA ASP A 403 20.80 -11.94 -6.41
C ASP A 403 20.81 -13.34 -5.77
N PRO A 404 21.53 -13.53 -4.64
CA PRO A 404 21.65 -14.85 -4.01
C PRO A 404 20.31 -15.48 -3.61
N GLN A 405 19.32 -14.68 -3.21
CA GLN A 405 18.00 -15.18 -2.83
C GLN A 405 17.17 -15.58 -4.06
N PHE A 406 17.32 -14.88 -5.19
CA PHE A 406 16.73 -15.34 -6.45
C PHE A 406 17.34 -16.66 -6.89
N LYS A 407 18.68 -16.76 -6.87
CA LYS A 407 19.37 -18.01 -7.18
C LYS A 407 18.89 -19.14 -6.28
N LYS A 408 18.75 -18.88 -4.97
CA LYS A 408 18.22 -19.88 -4.04
C LYS A 408 16.78 -20.28 -4.37
N GLY A 409 15.92 -19.32 -4.67
CA GLY A 409 14.56 -19.58 -5.10
C GLY A 409 14.50 -20.41 -6.38
N PHE A 410 15.39 -20.15 -7.34
CA PHE A 410 15.53 -20.93 -8.56
C PHE A 410 15.95 -22.38 -8.29
N GLU A 411 16.95 -22.62 -7.43
CA GLU A 411 17.37 -23.98 -7.05
C GLU A 411 16.19 -24.80 -6.48
N ILE A 412 15.36 -24.17 -5.64
CA ILE A 412 14.17 -24.81 -5.06
C ILE A 412 13.11 -25.06 -6.14
N LEU A 413 12.86 -24.08 -7.01
CA LEU A 413 11.90 -24.21 -8.10
C LEU A 413 12.31 -25.31 -9.09
N GLU A 414 13.60 -25.39 -9.42
CA GLU A 414 14.16 -26.44 -10.29
C GLU A 414 13.95 -27.82 -9.69
N LYS A 415 14.19 -27.97 -8.38
CA LYS A 415 13.90 -29.21 -7.66
C LYS A 415 12.42 -29.59 -7.73
N GLU A 416 11.51 -28.65 -7.47
CA GLU A 416 10.05 -28.91 -7.53
C GLU A 416 9.58 -29.31 -8.94
N ILE A 417 10.13 -28.68 -9.99
CA ILE A 417 9.82 -29.00 -11.39
C ILE A 417 10.37 -30.39 -11.77
N THR A 418 11.59 -30.73 -11.36
CA THR A 418 12.26 -31.99 -11.73
C THR A 418 11.74 -33.20 -10.95
N GLU A 419 11.42 -33.04 -9.66
CA GLU A 419 10.86 -34.10 -8.81
C GLU A 419 9.36 -34.33 -9.08
N GLY A 420 8.71 -33.47 -9.85
CA GLY A 420 7.33 -33.66 -10.31
C GLY A 420 6.31 -33.67 -9.17
N LYS A 421 6.56 -32.92 -8.09
CA LYS A 421 5.60 -32.78 -6.99
C LYS A 421 4.25 -32.31 -7.56
N LYS A 422 3.28 -33.24 -7.53
CA LYS A 422 1.87 -32.93 -7.73
C LYS A 422 1.45 -32.09 -6.52
N THR A 423 1.03 -30.85 -6.75
CA THR A 423 0.32 -30.02 -5.77
C THR A 423 -0.77 -30.88 -5.11
N PRO A 424 -0.94 -30.88 -3.77
CA PRO A 424 -1.87 -31.78 -3.11
C PRO A 424 -3.27 -31.62 -3.69
N THR A 425 -3.87 -32.74 -4.11
CA THR A 425 -5.29 -32.79 -4.44
C THR A 425 -6.06 -32.77 -3.12
N ASN A 426 -6.55 -31.57 -2.78
CA ASN A 426 -7.69 -31.26 -1.91
C ASN A 426 -8.11 -32.38 -0.92
N THR A 427 -7.47 -32.43 0.25
CA THR A 427 -8.15 -32.93 1.44
C THR A 427 -8.76 -31.72 2.13
N ALA A 428 -10.07 -31.54 1.96
CA ALA A 428 -10.84 -30.51 2.63
C ALA A 428 -10.60 -30.58 4.15
N LYS A 429 -9.75 -29.68 4.68
CA LYS A 429 -9.77 -29.35 6.11
C LYS A 429 -11.05 -28.53 6.34
N GLN A 430 -12.02 -29.15 7.02
CA GLN A 430 -13.35 -28.59 7.32
C GLN A 430 -13.27 -27.33 8.18
#